data_AF-A0A180FTS7-F1
#
_entry.id   AF-A0A180FTS7-F1
#
_cell.length_a   1.000
_cell.length_b   1.000
_cell.length_c   1.000
_cell.angle_alpha   90.00
_cell.angle_beta   90.00
_cell.angle_gamma   90.00
#
_symmetry.space_group_name_H-M   'P 1'
#
loop_
_entity.id
_entity.type
_entity.pdbx_description
1 polymer ?
#
loop_
_entity_poly.entity_id
_entity_poly.type
_entity_poly.pdbx_seq_one_letter_code
_entity_poly.pdbx_strand_id
1 'polypeptide(L)'
;MFGVYGKWNDAYSGTFGIKREDEYGHLYLELGGLPDTLAFVELLDASDQPVRKARVEDGGVLFMNLPPGKYYARLIADENGNGIWDTGNYAAKQQPEKVFYYPKMIEVMTNWELTESWDILSVPVESQKPLEITKNKPKEVTKKNRDYKNEGRRSGNSGSSRSGGLRF
;
A
#
# COMPACT_ATOMS: atom_id res chain seq x y z
N MET A 1 -7.01 45.86 12.95
CA MET A 1 -6.53 45.83 11.56
C MET A 1 -7.55 45.03 10.76
N PHE A 2 -8.13 45.60 9.71
CA PHE A 2 -9.25 45.04 8.95
C PHE A 2 -8.72 44.05 7.91
N GLY A 3 -9.32 42.87 7.79
CA GLY A 3 -9.09 42.00 6.63
C GLY A 3 -9.82 42.53 5.40
N VAL A 4 -9.30 42.23 4.20
CA VAL A 4 -9.82 42.67 2.87
C VAL A 4 -11.32 42.41 2.66
N TYR A 5 -11.95 41.53 3.45
CA TYR A 5 -13.37 41.17 3.37
C TYR A 5 -14.22 41.56 4.59
N GLY A 6 -13.72 42.43 5.48
CA GLY A 6 -14.52 42.98 6.58
C GLY A 6 -14.88 41.99 7.71
N LYS A 7 -14.28 40.79 7.73
CA LYS A 7 -14.43 39.81 8.83
C LYS A 7 -13.34 39.98 9.87
N TRP A 8 -13.68 39.76 11.14
CA TRP A 8 -12.74 39.74 12.26
C TRP A 8 -11.98 38.41 12.25
N ASN A 9 -10.65 38.48 12.31
CA ASN A 9 -9.83 37.32 12.63
C ASN A 9 -9.66 37.27 14.15
N ASP A 10 -10.16 36.21 14.77
CA ASP A 10 -9.87 35.92 16.17
C ASP A 10 -8.39 35.53 16.33
N ALA A 11 -7.78 35.96 17.44
CA ALA A 11 -6.39 35.61 17.74
C ALA A 11 -6.29 34.12 18.07
N TYR A 12 -5.61 33.36 17.21
CA TYR A 12 -5.31 31.95 17.45
C TYR A 12 -3.96 31.82 18.14
N SER A 13 -3.95 31.28 19.37
CA SER A 13 -2.73 30.88 20.07
C SER A 13 -2.73 29.36 20.23
N GLY A 14 -1.83 28.68 19.51
CA GLY A 14 -1.55 27.26 19.69
C GLY A 14 -0.25 27.08 20.45
N THR A 15 -0.29 26.42 21.60
CA THR A 15 0.90 25.89 22.27
C THR A 15 1.30 24.57 21.63
N PHE A 16 2.56 24.43 21.23
CA PHE A 16 3.12 23.17 20.74
C PHE A 16 4.27 22.74 21.64
N GLY A 17 4.27 21.47 22.03
CA GLY A 17 5.37 20.85 22.77
C GLY A 17 6.30 20.15 21.78
N ILE A 18 7.57 20.55 21.77
CA ILE A 18 8.61 19.86 21.00
C ILE A 18 9.17 18.76 21.90
N LYS A 19 9.14 17.51 21.43
CA LYS A 19 9.80 16.40 22.12
C LYS A 19 11.31 16.55 22.05
N ARG A 20 12.01 16.04 23.06
CA ARG A 20 13.47 16.14 23.13
C ARG A 20 14.13 15.29 22.03
N GLU A 21 15.34 15.64 21.65
CA GLU A 21 16.05 15.03 20.51
C GLU A 21 16.32 13.52 20.73
N ASP A 22 16.52 13.12 21.98
CA ASP A 22 16.65 11.74 22.45
C ASP A 22 15.35 10.94 22.42
N GLU A 23 14.20 11.58 22.15
CA GLU A 23 12.90 10.90 22.02
C GLU A 23 12.63 10.35 20.61
N TYR A 24 13.47 10.69 19.62
CA TYR A 24 13.32 10.27 18.23
C TYR A 24 14.18 9.05 17.90
N GLY A 25 13.83 8.37 16.81
CA GLY A 25 14.65 7.32 16.20
C GLY A 25 15.21 7.76 14.84
N HIS A 26 16.14 6.97 14.33
CA HIS A 26 16.76 7.09 13.03
C HIS A 26 16.53 5.79 12.24
N LEU A 27 16.17 5.93 10.96
CA LEU A 27 15.95 4.82 10.05
C LEU A 27 16.80 5.00 8.81
N TYR A 28 17.63 4.01 8.52
CA TYR A 28 18.38 3.90 7.27
C TYR A 28 17.81 2.74 6.44
N LEU A 29 17.48 3.02 5.19
CA LEU A 29 17.00 2.03 4.23
C LEU A 29 18.04 1.84 3.15
N GLU A 30 18.60 0.64 3.06
CA GLU A 30 19.48 0.22 1.97
C GLU A 30 18.63 -0.35 0.85
N LEU A 31 18.75 0.23 -0.35
CA LEU A 31 17.90 -0.07 -1.49
C LEU A 31 18.67 -0.89 -2.52
N GLY A 32 18.27 -2.15 -2.68
CA GLY A 32 18.78 -3.06 -3.70
C GLY A 32 17.92 -3.05 -4.96
N GLY A 33 18.56 -3.21 -6.12
CA GLY A 33 17.85 -3.34 -7.40
C GLY A 33 17.22 -2.04 -7.91
N LEU A 34 17.77 -0.88 -7.52
CA LEU A 34 17.30 0.41 -7.98
C LEU A 34 17.40 0.54 -9.52
N PRO A 35 16.37 1.10 -10.18
CA PRO A 35 16.50 1.55 -11.56
C PRO A 35 17.52 2.69 -11.65
N ASP A 36 18.19 2.83 -12.81
CA ASP A 36 19.16 3.91 -13.11
C ASP A 36 18.44 5.27 -13.34
N THR A 37 17.55 5.62 -12.43
CA THR A 37 16.70 6.80 -12.46
C THR A 37 16.69 7.45 -11.09
N LEU A 38 16.39 8.75 -11.03
CA LEU A 38 16.16 9.41 -9.75
C LEU A 38 14.99 8.73 -9.04
N ALA A 39 15.09 8.60 -7.73
CA ALA A 39 14.05 8.00 -6.91
C ALA A 39 14.00 8.70 -5.55
N PHE A 40 12.84 8.64 -4.93
CA PHE A 40 12.66 9.07 -3.56
C PHE A 40 11.82 8.05 -2.79
N VAL A 41 12.06 7.99 -1.49
CA VAL A 41 11.32 7.13 -0.57
C VAL A 41 10.43 8.01 0.29
N GLU A 42 9.19 7.56 0.47
CA GLU A 42 8.24 8.13 1.40
C GLU A 42 7.93 7.14 2.52
N LEU A 43 7.95 7.64 3.75
CA LEU A 43 7.41 6.93 4.90
C LEU A 43 5.95 7.28 5.04
N LEU A 44 5.13 6.25 5.16
CA LEU A 44 3.68 6.31 5.25
C LEU A 44 3.22 5.96 6.65
N ASP A 45 2.11 6.55 7.07
CA ASP A 45 1.37 6.11 8.25
C ASP A 45 0.44 4.92 7.94
N ALA A 46 -0.28 4.44 8.95
CA ALA A 46 -1.28 3.37 8.80
C ALA A 46 -2.49 3.75 7.91
N SER A 47 -2.63 5.03 7.52
CA SER A 47 -3.69 5.55 6.65
C SER A 47 -3.20 5.80 5.22
N ASP A 48 -2.03 5.27 4.84
CA ASP A 48 -1.37 5.48 3.54
C ASP A 48 -0.97 6.95 3.27
N GLN A 49 -0.86 7.77 4.31
CA GLN A 49 -0.49 9.18 4.16
C GLN A 49 1.03 9.35 4.28
N PRO A 50 1.68 10.07 3.35
CA PRO A 50 3.11 10.33 3.45
C PRO A 50 3.41 11.25 4.64
N VAL A 51 4.15 10.74 5.61
CA VAL A 51 4.59 11.45 6.82
C VAL A 51 5.95 12.10 6.61
N ARG A 52 6.85 11.42 5.89
CA ARG A 52 8.19 11.91 5.56
C ARG A 52 8.57 11.49 4.15
N LYS A 53 9.43 12.29 3.53
CA LYS A 53 10.02 12.01 2.21
C LYS A 53 11.52 12.30 2.23
N ALA A 54 12.29 11.48 1.54
CA ALA A 54 13.72 11.68 1.36
C ALA A 54 14.15 11.09 0.00
N ARG A 55 15.15 11.74 -0.62
CA ARG A 55 15.70 11.29 -1.90
C ARG A 55 16.67 10.13 -1.68
N VAL A 56 16.76 9.25 -2.67
CA VAL A 56 17.72 8.16 -2.69
C VAL A 56 19.09 8.72 -3.06
N GLU A 57 20.08 8.47 -2.21
CA GLU A 57 21.48 8.86 -2.41
C GLU A 57 22.35 7.62 -2.19
N ASP A 58 23.28 7.35 -3.10
CA ASP A 58 24.25 6.25 -3.03
C ASP A 58 23.64 4.86 -2.70
N GLY A 59 22.43 4.60 -3.20
CA GLY A 59 21.74 3.31 -3.01
C GLY A 59 21.04 3.17 -1.65
N GLY A 60 20.84 4.26 -0.91
CA GLY A 60 20.11 4.24 0.35
C GLY A 60 19.37 5.54 0.65
N VAL A 61 18.61 5.53 1.75
CA VAL A 61 17.89 6.69 2.26
C VAL A 61 17.99 6.75 3.78
N LEU A 62 18.34 7.92 4.31
CA LEU A 62 18.41 8.18 5.74
C LEU A 62 17.26 9.09 6.21
N PHE A 63 16.51 8.61 7.19
CA PHE A 63 15.48 9.37 7.89
C PHE A 63 15.92 9.63 9.33
N MET A 64 16.22 10.89 9.63
CA MET A 64 16.57 11.33 10.98
C MET A 64 15.37 11.91 11.71
N ASN A 65 15.40 11.82 13.05
CA ASN A 65 14.42 12.43 13.95
C ASN A 65 12.98 11.98 13.67
N LEU A 66 12.81 10.66 13.50
CA LEU A 66 11.50 10.04 13.34
C LEU A 66 10.81 9.89 14.70
N PRO A 67 9.56 10.36 14.85
CA PRO A 67 8.77 10.05 16.03
C PRO A 67 8.62 8.53 16.17
N PRO A 68 8.66 7.98 17.39
CA PRO A 68 8.43 6.56 17.58
C PRO A 68 7.04 6.18 17.10
N GLY A 69 6.94 5.08 16.34
CA GLY A 69 5.71 4.68 15.68
C GLY A 69 5.91 3.59 14.64
N LYS A 70 4.79 3.20 14.03
CA LYS A 70 4.74 2.22 12.96
C LYS A 70 4.70 2.94 11.62
N TYR A 71 5.63 2.61 10.75
CA TYR A 71 5.77 3.20 9.43
C TYR A 71 5.75 2.12 8.36
N TYR A 72 5.28 2.50 7.18
CA TYR A 72 5.46 1.74 5.95
C TYR A 72 6.34 2.57 5.02
N ALA A 73 7.09 1.93 4.13
CA ALA A 73 7.92 2.63 3.15
C ALA A 73 7.39 2.38 1.74
N ARG A 74 7.36 3.42 0.91
CA ARG A 74 7.19 3.30 -0.54
C ARG A 74 8.31 4.03 -1.26
N LEU A 75 8.75 3.48 -2.37
CA LEU A 75 9.75 4.04 -3.25
C LEU A 75 9.09 4.43 -4.56
N ILE A 76 9.37 5.64 -5.02
CA ILE A 76 8.84 6.19 -6.26
C ILE A 76 10.04 6.49 -7.17
N ALA A 77 10.01 5.92 -8.37
CA ALA A 77 10.97 6.25 -9.43
C ALA A 77 10.53 7.55 -10.10
N ASP A 78 11.26 8.61 -9.83
CA ASP A 78 11.03 9.97 -10.27
C ASP A 78 11.76 10.20 -11.60
N GLU A 79 11.09 9.87 -12.71
CA GLU A 79 11.69 9.99 -14.04
C GLU A 79 11.88 11.45 -14.47
N ASN A 80 11.15 12.39 -13.86
CA ASN A 80 11.17 13.81 -14.22
C ASN A 80 11.94 14.71 -13.22
N GLY A 81 12.32 14.18 -12.06
CA GLY A 81 13.11 14.85 -11.02
C GLY A 81 12.36 15.87 -10.17
N ASN A 82 11.02 15.88 -10.21
CA ASN A 82 10.23 16.91 -9.52
C ASN A 82 10.01 16.60 -8.01
N GLY A 83 10.31 15.38 -7.56
CA GLY A 83 10.14 14.93 -6.19
C GLY A 83 8.68 14.89 -5.71
N ILE A 84 7.75 14.71 -6.64
CA ILE A 84 6.31 14.59 -6.45
C ILE A 84 5.88 13.30 -7.14
N TRP A 85 5.02 12.52 -6.48
CA TRP A 85 4.45 11.36 -7.15
C TRP A 85 3.47 11.79 -8.24
N ASP A 86 3.87 11.64 -9.50
CA ASP A 86 3.02 11.99 -10.64
C ASP A 86 2.11 10.84 -11.07
N THR A 87 0.81 11.11 -11.01
CA THR A 87 -0.19 10.22 -11.60
C THR A 87 -0.15 10.34 -13.12
N GLY A 88 -0.18 9.20 -13.82
CA GLY A 88 -0.14 9.15 -15.28
C GLY A 88 -1.18 10.06 -15.93
N ASN A 89 -0.76 10.77 -16.98
CA ASN A 89 -1.62 11.69 -17.70
C ASN A 89 -2.17 11.00 -18.95
N TYR A 90 -3.46 10.66 -18.91
CA TYR A 90 -4.14 10.00 -20.03
C TYR A 90 -4.15 10.86 -21.30
N ALA A 91 -4.37 12.17 -21.17
CA ALA A 91 -4.40 13.09 -22.32
C ALA A 91 -3.02 13.22 -22.98
N ALA A 92 -1.94 13.20 -22.17
CA ALA A 92 -0.56 13.23 -22.65
C ALA A 92 0.02 11.84 -22.98
N LYS A 93 -0.77 10.77 -22.83
CA LYS A 93 -0.33 9.35 -22.94
C LYS A 93 0.91 9.02 -22.10
N GLN A 94 1.10 9.71 -20.98
CA GLN A 94 2.21 9.47 -20.06
C GLN A 94 1.80 8.39 -19.05
N GLN A 95 2.66 7.40 -18.88
CA GLN A 95 2.47 6.37 -17.86
C GLN A 95 2.68 6.97 -16.46
N PRO A 96 1.99 6.46 -15.43
CA PRO A 96 2.28 6.81 -14.06
C PRO A 96 3.69 6.37 -13.66
N GLU A 97 4.29 7.10 -12.73
CA GLU A 97 5.58 6.72 -12.16
C GLU A 97 5.51 5.39 -11.43
N LYS A 98 6.60 4.61 -11.50
CA LYS A 98 6.68 3.29 -10.86
C LYS A 98 6.78 3.46 -9.36
N VAL A 99 5.90 2.77 -8.63
CA VAL A 99 5.86 2.77 -7.18
C VAL A 99 6.08 1.35 -6.67
N PHE A 100 6.97 1.21 -5.70
CA PHE A 100 7.26 -0.04 -5.01
C PHE A 100 6.95 0.12 -3.53
N TYR A 101 6.37 -0.90 -2.89
CA TYR A 101 6.06 -0.88 -1.46
C TYR A 101 6.95 -1.86 -0.71
N TYR A 102 7.46 -1.42 0.43
CA TYR A 102 8.15 -2.30 1.35
C TYR A 102 7.11 -3.20 2.04
N PRO A 103 7.21 -4.53 1.92
CA PRO A 103 6.13 -5.43 2.34
C PRO A 103 6.00 -5.58 3.85
N LYS A 104 7.00 -5.15 4.63
CA LYS A 104 6.99 -5.25 6.09
C LYS A 104 6.69 -3.89 6.72
N MET A 105 6.06 -3.95 7.89
CA MET A 105 5.93 -2.79 8.76
C MET A 105 7.27 -2.52 9.45
N ILE A 106 7.67 -1.25 9.50
CA ILE A 106 8.88 -0.80 10.19
C ILE A 106 8.44 -0.16 11.51
N GLU A 107 8.87 -0.72 12.63
CA GLU A 107 8.61 -0.18 13.96
C GLU A 107 9.83 0.61 14.44
N VAL A 108 9.68 1.93 14.55
CA VAL A 108 10.72 2.83 15.03
C VAL A 108 10.43 3.15 16.49
N MET A 109 11.41 2.92 17.36
CA MET A 109 11.32 3.34 18.77
C MET A 109 12.22 4.55 19.04
N THR A 110 12.02 5.12 20.21
CA THR A 110 12.84 6.21 20.74
C THR A 110 14.29 5.77 20.91
N ASN A 111 15.23 6.62 20.49
CA ASN A 111 16.68 6.42 20.57
C ASN A 111 17.17 5.13 19.89
N TRP A 112 16.49 4.73 18.82
CA TRP A 112 16.90 3.60 17.97
C TRP A 112 17.54 4.08 16.68
N GLU A 113 18.58 3.39 16.25
CA GLU A 113 19.12 3.45 14.90
C GLU A 113 18.81 2.11 14.22
N LEU A 114 17.90 2.13 13.25
CA LEU A 114 17.46 0.95 12.53
C LEU A 114 17.99 0.99 11.09
N THR A 115 18.61 -0.11 10.66
CA THR A 115 19.04 -0.29 9.27
C THR A 115 18.31 -1.48 8.67
N GLU A 116 17.55 -1.24 7.61
CA GLU A 116 16.80 -2.27 6.89
C GLU A 116 17.25 -2.33 5.43
N SER A 117 17.40 -3.54 4.90
CA SER A 117 17.67 -3.77 3.48
C SER A 117 16.38 -4.08 2.73
N TRP A 118 16.18 -3.41 1.60
CA TRP A 118 15.01 -3.54 0.75
C TRP A 118 15.44 -3.79 -0.70
N ASP A 119 15.26 -5.03 -1.16
CA ASP A 119 15.37 -5.38 -2.57
C ASP A 119 14.02 -5.15 -3.27
N ILE A 120 14.00 -4.16 -4.16
CA ILE A 120 12.80 -3.62 -4.81
C ILE A 120 12.24 -4.59 -5.86
N LEU A 121 13.10 -5.40 -6.47
CA LEU A 121 12.75 -6.31 -7.57
C LEU A 121 12.33 -7.70 -7.08
N SER A 122 12.52 -7.99 -5.78
CA SER A 122 12.30 -9.31 -5.21
C SER A 122 10.83 -9.72 -5.08
N VAL A 123 9.90 -8.75 -5.07
CA VAL A 123 8.45 -9.01 -4.90
C VAL A 123 7.67 -8.48 -6.11
N PRO A 124 6.79 -9.27 -6.75
CA PRO A 124 5.91 -8.78 -7.82
C PRO A 124 4.99 -7.65 -7.33
N VAL A 125 4.84 -6.59 -8.12
CA VAL A 125 4.07 -5.35 -7.81
C VAL A 125 2.67 -5.63 -7.24
N GLU A 126 2.02 -6.70 -7.69
CA GLU A 126 0.66 -7.12 -7.29
C GLU A 126 0.53 -7.59 -5.83
N SER A 127 1.63 -8.02 -5.19
CA SER A 127 1.62 -8.55 -3.81
C SER A 127 2.28 -7.60 -2.80
N GLN A 128 2.81 -6.46 -3.25
CA GLN A 128 3.55 -5.54 -2.39
C GLN A 128 2.65 -4.68 -1.49
N LYS A 129 1.36 -4.52 -1.83
CA LYS A 129 0.42 -3.71 -1.02
C LYS A 129 -0.14 -4.54 0.13
N PRO A 130 0.17 -4.22 1.40
CA PRO A 130 -0.48 -4.88 2.53
C PRO A 130 -1.97 -4.54 2.53
N LEU A 131 -2.81 -5.56 2.79
CA LEU A 131 -4.27 -5.47 2.76
C LEU A 131 -4.86 -4.43 3.72
N GLU A 132 -4.07 -3.94 4.68
CA GLU A 132 -4.47 -3.00 5.72
C GLU A 132 -4.69 -1.56 5.23
N ILE A 133 -4.01 -1.13 4.16
CA ILE A 133 -4.12 0.24 3.60
C ILE A 133 -5.13 0.36 2.45
N THR A 134 -5.77 -0.74 2.04
CA THR A 134 -6.85 -0.68 1.05
C THR A 134 -8.16 -0.23 1.69
N LYS A 135 -8.58 1.02 1.40
CA LYS A 135 -9.87 1.62 1.84
C LYS A 135 -11.11 0.77 1.52
N ASN A 136 -11.02 -0.13 0.54
CA ASN A 136 -12.01 -1.17 0.32
C ASN A 136 -11.38 -2.53 0.68
N LYS A 137 -11.70 -3.06 1.87
CA LYS A 137 -11.65 -4.50 2.07
C LYS A 137 -12.47 -5.14 0.94
N PRO A 138 -11.92 -6.04 0.11
CA PRO A 138 -12.77 -6.86 -0.73
C PRO A 138 -13.77 -7.54 0.22
N LYS A 139 -15.06 -7.33 -0.02
CA LYS A 139 -16.11 -8.09 0.68
C LYS A 139 -15.69 -9.55 0.61
N GLU A 140 -15.61 -10.20 1.77
CA GLU A 140 -15.39 -11.64 1.83
C GLU A 140 -16.26 -12.28 0.75
N VAL A 141 -15.64 -13.07 -0.13
CA VAL A 141 -16.39 -13.90 -1.06
C VAL A 141 -17.17 -14.84 -0.15
N THR A 142 -18.41 -14.46 0.15
CA THR A 142 -19.36 -15.30 0.89
C THR A 142 -19.35 -16.63 0.20
N LYS A 143 -18.80 -17.66 0.87
CA LYS A 143 -18.83 -19.03 0.39
C LYS A 143 -20.26 -19.29 -0.01
N LYS A 144 -20.50 -19.50 -1.32
CA LYS A 144 -21.81 -19.84 -1.85
C LYS A 144 -22.32 -21.03 -1.02
N ASN A 145 -23.38 -20.83 -0.25
CA ASN A 145 -24.01 -21.92 0.50
C ASN A 145 -24.28 -23.05 -0.51
N ARG A 146 -23.66 -24.22 -0.28
CA ARG A 146 -23.97 -25.43 -1.04
C ARG A 146 -25.45 -25.72 -0.81
N ASP A 147 -26.25 -25.66 -1.85
CA ASP A 147 -27.70 -25.90 -1.76
C ASP A 147 -27.94 -27.41 -1.74
N TYR A 148 -27.98 -28.01 -0.56
CA TYR A 148 -28.14 -29.45 -0.31
C TYR A 148 -29.53 -30.01 -0.72
N LYS A 149 -30.42 -29.17 -1.24
CA LYS A 149 -31.82 -29.53 -1.50
C LYS A 149 -32.10 -30.20 -2.86
N ASN A 150 -31.09 -30.35 -3.72
CA ASN A 150 -31.26 -30.93 -5.06
C ASN A 150 -30.49 -32.22 -5.36
N GLU A 151 -29.75 -32.79 -4.39
CA GLU A 151 -28.98 -34.03 -4.60
C GLU A 151 -29.78 -35.32 -4.27
N GLY A 152 -31.07 -35.21 -3.91
CA GLY A 152 -31.88 -36.34 -3.45
C GLY A 152 -32.87 -36.94 -4.46
N ARG A 153 -32.93 -36.50 -5.73
CA ARG A 153 -33.93 -36.99 -6.69
C ARG A 153 -33.39 -37.14 -8.10
N ARG A 154 -32.55 -38.15 -8.34
CA ARG A 154 -32.39 -38.82 -9.65
C ARG A 154 -31.52 -40.07 -9.52
N SER A 155 -32.15 -41.17 -9.10
CA SER A 155 -31.68 -42.52 -9.40
C SER A 155 -32.82 -43.49 -9.07
N GLY A 156 -33.32 -44.21 -10.07
CA GLY A 156 -34.27 -45.30 -9.89
C GLY A 156 -35.51 -45.28 -10.79
N ASN A 157 -35.35 -45.39 -12.12
CA ASN A 157 -36.36 -46.07 -12.91
C ASN A 157 -35.67 -46.97 -13.94
N SER A 158 -35.44 -48.21 -13.55
CA SER A 158 -34.93 -49.28 -14.39
C SER A 158 -36.07 -49.93 -15.18
N GLY A 159 -36.02 -49.74 -16.51
CA GLY A 159 -36.25 -50.77 -17.53
C GLY A 159 -37.55 -51.58 -17.50
N SER A 160 -38.46 -51.27 -18.43
CA SER A 160 -39.29 -52.27 -19.10
C SER A 160 -39.76 -51.73 -20.45
N SER A 161 -39.06 -52.09 -21.53
CA SER A 161 -39.57 -51.97 -22.89
C SER A 161 -39.42 -53.34 -23.54
N ARG A 162 -40.53 -54.08 -23.55
CA ARG A 162 -40.73 -55.32 -24.30
C ARG A 162 -40.77 -54.99 -25.79
N SER A 163 -39.75 -55.39 -26.53
CA SER A 163 -39.83 -55.58 -27.97
C SER A 163 -40.60 -56.87 -28.25
N GLY A 164 -41.68 -56.75 -29.02
CA GLY A 164 -42.49 -57.88 -29.47
C GLY A 164 -41.89 -58.57 -30.69
N GLY A 165 -42.23 -59.86 -30.86
CA GLY A 165 -42.11 -60.56 -32.15
C GLY A 165 -41.78 -62.05 -32.03
N LEU A 166 -42.83 -62.89 -31.96
CA LEU A 166 -42.76 -64.31 -32.34
C LEU A 166 -42.42 -64.47 -33.82
N ARG A 167 -41.69 -65.54 -34.19
CA ARG A 167 -41.92 -66.37 -35.38
C ARG A 167 -41.02 -67.62 -35.38
N PHE A 168 -41.72 -68.76 -35.50
CA PHE A 168 -41.38 -70.14 -35.92
C PHE A 168 -40.14 -70.84 -35.35
#